data_AF-A0A2W5PQK7-F1
#
_entry.id   AF-A0A2W5PQK7-F1
#
_cell.length_a   1.000
_cell.length_b   1.000
_cell.length_c   1.000
_cell.angle_alpha   90.00
_cell.angle_beta   90.00
_cell.angle_gamma   90.00
#
_symmetry.space_group_name_H-M   'P 1'
#
loop_
_entity.id
_entity.type
_entity.pdbx_description
1 polymer ?
#
loop_
_entity_poly.entity_id
_entity_poly.type
_entity_poly.pdbx_seq_one_letter_code
_entity_poly.pdbx_strand_id
1 'polypeptide(L)'
;MKSLTAQNETLLSGEVIIFDGQFVRKLRLMSQFEHDISSGDGTISEYLVSAMSGKISFAVAGNFAAQTVSISSYANSIISNAAATASTANSKSETAQLLYDQTKSTMENKTGVNIDEETANLTVLENHYQASALLISTIQDLFDSLIAAMR
;
A
#
# COMPACT_ATOMS: atom_id res chain seq x y z
N MET A 1 -20.05 -17.38 66.36
CA MET A 1 -21.05 -17.09 67.41
C MET A 1 -20.37 -16.49 68.62
N LYS A 2 -20.40 -15.17 68.78
CA LYS A 2 -20.69 -14.49 70.06
C LYS A 2 -20.81 -12.98 69.84
N SER A 3 -22.07 -12.56 69.82
CA SER A 3 -22.59 -11.32 70.41
C SER A 3 -22.19 -10.00 69.74
N LEU A 4 -22.95 -9.65 68.69
CA LEU A 4 -23.57 -8.32 68.63
C LEU A 4 -24.57 -8.23 69.80
N THR A 5 -24.55 -7.17 70.61
CA THR A 5 -25.75 -6.52 71.19
C THR A 5 -25.36 -5.26 71.98
N ALA A 6 -25.85 -4.12 71.46
CA ALA A 6 -26.19 -2.85 72.09
C ALA A 6 -25.14 -2.10 72.93
N GLN A 7 -24.76 -0.90 72.46
CA GLN A 7 -25.28 0.36 73.01
C GLN A 7 -25.14 1.48 71.96
N ASN A 8 -26.25 1.80 71.30
CA ASN A 8 -26.53 3.14 70.77
C ASN A 8 -27.25 3.86 71.90
N GLU A 9 -26.59 4.79 72.60
CA GLU A 9 -27.17 5.94 73.32
C GLU A 9 -26.04 6.80 73.91
N THR A 10 -25.50 7.75 73.13
CA THR A 10 -25.11 9.12 73.56
C THR A 10 -24.52 9.89 72.38
N LEU A 11 -25.40 10.41 71.51
CA LEU A 11 -25.06 11.57 70.70
C LEU A 11 -25.26 12.81 71.58
N LEU A 12 -24.29 13.72 71.57
CA LEU A 12 -24.22 15.03 72.27
C LEU A 12 -23.38 15.10 73.57
N SER A 13 -22.06 14.89 73.45
CA SER A 13 -21.04 15.78 74.05
C SER A 13 -19.64 15.38 73.55
N GLY A 14 -19.05 16.20 72.67
CA GLY A 14 -17.63 16.10 72.27
C GLY A 14 -17.20 14.77 71.65
N GLU A 15 -17.78 14.38 70.51
CA GLU A 15 -17.41 13.16 69.79
C GLU A 15 -16.07 13.35 69.07
N VAL A 16 -14.98 12.82 69.64
CA VAL A 16 -13.73 12.62 68.90
C VAL A 16 -14.00 11.50 67.89
N ILE A 17 -14.23 11.87 66.64
CA ILE A 17 -14.35 10.91 65.54
C ILE A 17 -12.97 10.25 65.36
N ILE A 18 -12.80 9.04 65.89
CA ILE A 18 -11.60 8.23 65.66
C ILE A 18 -11.67 7.70 64.23
N PHE A 19 -11.02 8.42 63.31
CA PHE A 19 -10.86 7.96 61.95
C PHE A 19 -9.89 6.77 61.91
N ASP A 20 -10.33 5.65 61.36
CA ASP A 20 -9.46 4.49 61.13
C ASP A 20 -8.26 4.87 60.24
N GLY A 21 -7.15 4.13 60.36
CA GLY A 21 -5.91 4.37 59.63
C GLY A 21 -6.09 4.39 58.11
N GLN A 22 -7.08 3.68 57.57
CA GLN A 22 -7.43 3.74 56.14
C GLN A 22 -8.09 5.07 55.76
N PHE A 23 -8.90 5.67 56.63
CA PHE A 23 -9.52 6.97 56.39
C PHE A 23 -8.48 8.08 56.45
N VAL A 24 -7.57 8.07 57.45
CA VAL A 24 -6.48 9.05 57.55
C VAL A 24 -5.52 8.94 56.35
N ARG A 25 -5.25 7.71 55.89
CA ARG A 25 -4.43 7.47 54.70
C ARG A 25 -5.12 7.93 53.42
N LYS A 26 -6.43 7.70 53.27
CA LYS A 26 -7.22 8.19 52.14
C LYS A 26 -7.34 9.71 52.12
N LEU A 27 -7.49 10.35 53.29
CA LEU A 27 -7.51 11.80 53.44
C LEU A 27 -6.15 12.45 53.14
N ARG A 28 -5.04 11.82 53.59
CA ARG A 28 -3.68 12.22 53.23
C ARG A 28 -3.42 12.11 51.72
N LEU A 29 -3.94 11.07 51.07
CA LEU A 29 -3.87 10.93 49.62
C LEU A 29 -4.74 11.95 48.88
N MET A 30 -5.86 12.40 49.48
CA MET A 30 -6.72 13.44 48.90
C MET A 30 -6.16 14.86 49.04
N SER A 31 -5.38 15.17 50.09
CA SER A 31 -4.69 16.47 50.19
C SER A 31 -3.50 16.60 49.22
N GLN A 32 -3.08 15.49 48.60
CA GLN A 32 -1.96 15.48 47.66
C GLN A 32 -2.35 15.99 46.26
N PHE A 33 -3.66 16.14 45.97
CA PHE A 33 -4.20 16.60 44.69
C PHE A 33 -4.66 18.06 44.70
N GLU A 34 -4.38 18.81 45.76
CA GLU A 34 -4.68 20.24 45.83
C GLU A 34 -3.66 21.00 44.99
N HIS A 35 -3.91 21.05 43.68
CA HIS A 35 -3.09 21.77 42.72
C HIS A 35 -3.47 23.24 42.76
N ASP A 36 -2.66 24.03 43.47
CA ASP A 36 -2.80 25.49 43.54
C ASP A 36 -2.40 26.11 42.20
N ILE A 37 -3.40 26.49 41.40
CA ILE A 37 -3.21 27.01 40.03
C ILE A 37 -2.72 28.47 40.15
N SER A 38 -1.41 28.63 40.34
CA SER A 38 -0.76 29.93 40.45
C SER A 38 -0.49 30.54 39.05
N SER A 39 -0.50 31.87 38.94
CA SER A 39 -0.15 32.55 37.69
C SER A 39 1.33 32.30 37.35
N GLY A 40 1.58 31.47 36.33
CA GLY A 40 2.91 30.96 35.98
C GLY A 40 3.08 29.45 36.16
N ASP A 41 2.04 28.75 36.61
CA ASP A 41 2.03 27.29 36.76
C ASP A 41 2.07 26.57 35.38
N GLY A 42 3.15 25.81 35.16
CA GLY A 42 3.41 25.05 33.95
C GLY A 42 2.90 23.61 33.98
N THR A 43 2.31 23.17 35.08
CA THR A 43 1.98 21.74 35.30
C THR A 43 1.03 21.17 34.26
N ILE A 44 0.07 21.96 33.76
CA ILE A 44 -0.82 21.54 32.66
C ILE A 44 -0.04 21.31 31.35
N SER A 45 0.97 22.16 31.08
CA SER A 45 1.85 22.00 29.91
C SER A 45 2.70 20.74 30.05
N GLU A 46 3.25 20.48 31.24
CA GLU A 46 4.01 19.26 31.53
C GLU A 46 3.15 18.00 31.42
N TYR A 47 1.90 18.05 31.91
CA TYR A 47 0.94 16.96 31.76
C TYR A 47 0.61 16.71 30.29
N LEU A 48 0.39 17.76 29.49
CA LEU A 48 0.16 17.63 28.04
C LEU A 48 1.38 17.03 27.33
N VAL A 49 2.58 17.51 27.62
CA VAL A 49 3.83 16.98 27.04
C VAL A 49 4.01 15.51 27.43
N SER A 50 3.73 15.16 28.68
CA SER A 50 3.79 13.78 29.18
C SER A 50 2.70 12.90 28.57
N ALA A 51 1.49 13.40 28.38
CA ALA A 51 0.41 12.68 27.70
C ALA A 51 0.70 12.46 26.21
N MET A 52 1.32 13.43 25.54
CA MET A 52 1.71 13.33 24.12
C MET A 52 2.95 12.47 23.89
N SER A 53 3.91 12.52 24.81
CA SER A 53 5.15 11.72 24.76
C SER A 53 4.98 10.34 25.39
N GLY A 54 3.97 10.19 26.24
CA GLY A 54 3.59 8.96 26.90
C GLY A 54 3.12 7.91 25.91
N LYS A 55 3.23 6.65 26.31
CA LYS A 55 2.76 5.54 25.50
C LYS A 55 1.27 5.35 25.71
N ILE A 56 0.52 5.31 24.62
CA ILE A 56 -0.91 4.98 24.59
C ILE A 56 -1.06 3.62 23.90
N SER A 57 -2.00 2.82 24.38
CA SER A 57 -2.31 1.52 23.78
C SER A 57 -3.26 1.70 22.60
N PHE A 58 -2.80 1.35 21.41
CA PHE A 58 -3.60 1.29 20.20
C PHE A 58 -4.05 -0.16 19.97
N ALA A 59 -5.34 -0.36 19.72
CA ALA A 59 -5.88 -1.65 19.31
C ALA A 59 -5.46 -1.98 17.86
N VAL A 60 -5.71 -3.22 17.43
CA VAL A 60 -5.50 -3.64 16.05
C VAL A 60 -6.33 -2.76 15.11
N ALA A 61 -5.71 -2.26 14.04
CA ALA A 61 -6.37 -1.44 13.03
C ALA A 61 -5.78 -1.71 11.64
N GLY A 62 -6.58 -2.30 10.74
CA GLY A 62 -6.12 -2.66 9.39
C GLY A 62 -4.92 -3.60 9.43
N ASN A 63 -3.79 -3.18 8.86
CA ASN A 63 -2.54 -3.93 8.84
C ASN A 63 -1.66 -3.71 10.09
N PHE A 64 -2.11 -2.91 11.07
CA PHE A 64 -1.36 -2.64 12.31
C PHE A 64 -1.82 -3.56 13.43
N ALA A 65 -0.86 -4.26 14.05
CA ALA A 65 -1.09 -5.03 15.27
C ALA A 65 -1.33 -4.10 16.48
N ALA A 66 -1.92 -4.64 17.54
CA ALA A 66 -2.06 -3.90 18.79
C ALA A 66 -0.68 -3.55 19.35
N GLN A 67 -0.48 -2.28 19.70
CA GLN A 67 0.82 -1.77 20.14
C GLN A 67 0.66 -0.61 21.12
N THR A 68 1.56 -0.54 22.10
CA THR A 68 1.60 0.55 23.09
C THR A 68 2.81 1.44 22.80
N VAL A 69 2.57 2.55 22.11
CA VAL A 69 3.60 3.49 21.61
C VAL A 69 3.16 4.93 21.81
N SER A 70 4.07 5.90 21.64
CA SER A 70 3.68 7.31 21.62
C SER A 70 2.84 7.63 20.38
N ILE A 71 2.04 8.69 20.45
CA ILE A 71 1.21 9.16 19.32
C ILE A 71 2.10 9.47 18.11
N SER A 72 3.24 10.12 18.33
CA SER A 72 4.20 10.46 17.26
C SER A 72 4.76 9.22 16.57
N SER A 73 5.12 8.19 17.34
CA SER A 73 5.61 6.93 16.78
C SER A 73 4.54 6.22 15.97
N TYR A 74 3.29 6.18 16.47
CA TYR A 74 2.19 5.55 15.76
C TYR A 74 1.88 6.28 14.44
N ALA A 75 1.83 7.61 14.45
CA ALA A 75 1.64 8.42 13.25
C ALA A 75 2.76 8.20 12.21
N ASN A 76 4.01 8.14 12.65
CA ASN A 76 5.15 7.83 11.78
C ASN A 76 5.04 6.44 11.16
N SER A 77 4.59 5.43 11.92
CA SER A 77 4.36 4.08 11.39
C SER A 77 3.27 4.06 10.31
N ILE A 78 2.19 4.83 10.48
CA ILE A 78 1.14 4.97 9.45
C ILE A 78 1.70 5.59 8.17
N ILE A 79 2.41 6.70 8.29
CA ILE A 79 3.01 7.39 7.14
C ILE A 79 4.02 6.48 6.44
N SER A 80 4.87 5.79 7.21
CA SER A 80 5.85 4.86 6.68
C SER A 80 5.20 3.69 5.93
N ASN A 81 4.11 3.12 6.46
CA ASN A 81 3.37 2.06 5.78
C ASN A 81 2.72 2.54 4.48
N ALA A 82 2.12 3.74 4.49
CA ALA A 82 1.55 4.34 3.28
C ALA A 82 2.64 4.58 2.22
N ALA A 83 3.80 5.12 2.62
CA ALA A 83 4.94 5.32 1.74
C ALA A 83 5.50 4.00 1.18
N ALA A 84 5.64 2.97 2.01
CA ALA A 84 6.10 1.65 1.57
C ALA A 84 5.13 1.00 0.57
N THR A 85 3.82 1.14 0.82
CA THR A 85 2.77 0.66 -0.09
C THR A 85 2.82 1.40 -1.43
N ALA A 86 2.93 2.73 -1.40
CA ALA A 86 3.05 3.55 -2.60
C ALA A 86 4.32 3.21 -3.40
N SER A 87 5.46 3.06 -2.73
CA SER A 87 6.73 2.66 -3.35
C SER A 87 6.62 1.29 -4.02
N THR A 88 6.02 0.31 -3.34
CA THR A 88 5.79 -1.03 -3.90
C THR A 88 4.87 -0.98 -5.13
N ALA A 89 3.79 -0.20 -5.06
CA ALA A 89 2.88 -0.02 -6.19
C ALA A 89 3.58 0.64 -7.39
N ASN A 90 4.42 1.64 -7.15
CA ASN A 90 5.21 2.30 -8.19
C ASN A 90 6.17 1.32 -8.87
N SER A 91 6.94 0.55 -8.12
CA SER A 91 7.86 -0.45 -8.69
C SER A 91 7.12 -1.54 -9.50
N LYS A 92 5.93 -1.96 -9.04
CA LYS A 92 5.08 -2.89 -9.79
C LYS A 92 4.60 -2.28 -11.10
N SER A 93 4.18 -1.01 -11.07
CA SER A 93 3.75 -0.29 -12.28
C SER A 93 4.89 -0.14 -13.28
N GLU A 94 6.08 0.23 -12.82
CA GLU A 94 7.27 0.35 -13.67
C GLU A 94 7.65 -1.00 -14.29
N THR A 95 7.65 -2.07 -13.51
CA THR A 95 7.91 -3.43 -14.03
C THR A 95 6.88 -3.84 -15.08
N ALA A 96 5.60 -3.56 -14.84
CA ALA A 96 4.53 -3.85 -15.80
C ALA A 96 4.68 -3.05 -17.10
N GLN A 97 5.08 -1.77 -17.00
CA GLN A 97 5.34 -0.93 -18.16
C GLN A 97 6.53 -1.45 -18.98
N LEU A 98 7.65 -1.79 -18.32
CA LEU A 98 8.82 -2.39 -18.97
C LEU A 98 8.46 -3.70 -19.69
N LEU A 99 7.68 -4.57 -19.03
CA LEU A 99 7.23 -5.82 -19.64
C LEU A 99 6.32 -5.56 -20.84
N TYR A 100 5.43 -4.58 -20.76
CA TYR A 100 4.57 -4.17 -21.86
C TYR A 100 5.41 -3.68 -23.05
N ASP A 101 6.36 -2.77 -22.82
CA ASP A 101 7.20 -2.19 -23.88
C ASP A 101 8.09 -3.26 -24.53
N GLN A 102 8.64 -4.18 -23.73
CA GLN A 102 9.42 -5.31 -24.23
C GLN A 102 8.57 -6.25 -25.07
N THR A 103 7.35 -6.57 -24.61
CA THR A 103 6.42 -7.44 -25.33
C THR A 103 5.97 -6.78 -26.63
N LYS A 104 5.65 -5.48 -26.59
CA LYS A 104 5.30 -4.68 -27.76
C LYS A 104 6.43 -4.68 -28.78
N SER A 105 7.66 -4.38 -28.36
CA SER A 105 8.84 -4.40 -29.24
C SER A 105 9.08 -5.79 -29.82
N THR A 106 8.91 -6.84 -29.02
CA THR A 106 9.03 -8.23 -29.50
C THR A 106 7.96 -8.58 -30.52
N MET A 107 6.73 -8.11 -30.32
CA MET A 107 5.62 -8.29 -31.26
C MET A 107 5.92 -7.54 -32.57
N GLU A 108 6.26 -6.25 -32.49
CA GLU A 108 6.64 -5.42 -33.64
C GLU A 108 7.83 -6.00 -34.42
N ASN A 109 8.83 -6.59 -33.75
CA ASN A 109 9.94 -7.25 -34.42
C ASN A 109 9.55 -8.55 -35.13
N LYS A 110 8.54 -9.28 -34.64
CA LYS A 110 8.07 -10.54 -35.25
C LYS A 110 7.04 -10.33 -36.34
N THR A 111 6.18 -9.32 -36.17
CA THR A 111 5.12 -8.99 -37.12
C THR A 111 5.51 -7.87 -38.06
N GLY A 112 6.64 -7.22 -37.80
CA GLY A 112 7.22 -6.21 -38.67
C GLY A 112 7.59 -6.83 -40.00
N VAL A 113 7.06 -6.26 -41.07
CA VAL A 113 7.41 -6.63 -42.43
C VAL A 113 8.41 -5.60 -42.92
N ASN A 114 9.57 -6.04 -43.39
CA ASN A 114 10.48 -5.15 -44.07
C ASN A 114 9.97 -4.95 -45.50
N ILE A 115 9.43 -3.76 -45.79
CA ILE A 115 8.83 -3.47 -47.11
C ILE A 115 9.85 -3.58 -48.23
N ASP A 116 11.14 -3.37 -47.97
CA ASP A 116 12.19 -3.54 -48.98
C ASP A 116 12.40 -5.04 -49.30
N GLU A 117 12.32 -5.90 -48.28
CA GLU A 117 12.39 -7.35 -48.44
C GLU A 117 11.14 -7.89 -49.14
N GLU A 118 9.95 -7.45 -48.74
CA GLU A 118 8.70 -7.83 -49.40
C GLU A 118 8.65 -7.31 -50.84
N THR A 119 9.13 -6.09 -51.11
CA THR A 119 9.22 -5.54 -52.48
C THR A 119 10.25 -6.27 -53.33
N ALA A 120 11.40 -6.65 -52.76
CA ALA A 120 12.38 -7.49 -53.45
C ALA A 120 11.77 -8.86 -53.79
N ASN A 121 11.04 -9.46 -52.85
CA ASN A 121 10.36 -10.74 -53.06
C ASN A 121 9.25 -10.62 -54.12
N LEU A 122 8.47 -9.53 -54.10
CA LEU A 122 7.49 -9.21 -55.15
C LEU A 122 8.15 -9.05 -56.51
N THR A 123 9.27 -8.33 -56.59
CA THR A 123 10.04 -8.16 -57.85
C THR A 123 10.53 -9.50 -58.39
N VAL A 124 10.97 -10.40 -57.51
CA VAL A 124 11.36 -11.76 -57.90
C VAL A 124 10.15 -12.54 -58.43
N LEU A 125 9.01 -12.45 -57.77
CA LEU A 125 7.76 -13.08 -58.21
C LEU A 125 7.31 -12.53 -59.58
N GLU A 126 7.39 -11.23 -59.79
CA GLU A 126 7.07 -10.56 -61.04
C GLU A 126 7.99 -11.04 -62.18
N ASN A 127 9.30 -11.15 -61.94
CA ASN A 127 10.25 -11.68 -62.91
C ASN A 127 9.94 -13.14 -63.27
N HIS A 128 9.63 -13.99 -62.28
CA HIS A 128 9.22 -15.38 -62.54
C HIS A 128 7.93 -15.47 -63.36
N TYR A 129 6.98 -14.58 -63.11
CA TYR A 129 5.73 -14.52 -63.86
C TYR A 129 5.97 -14.08 -65.31
N GLN A 130 6.79 -13.05 -65.53
CA GLN A 130 7.18 -12.60 -66.88
C GLN A 130 7.92 -13.70 -67.65
N ALA A 131 8.87 -14.40 -67.00
CA ALA A 131 9.56 -15.54 -67.60
C ALA A 131 8.59 -16.67 -67.98
N SER A 132 7.62 -16.96 -67.11
CA SER A 132 6.58 -17.95 -67.38
C SER A 132 5.69 -17.55 -68.56
N ALA A 133 5.33 -16.28 -68.68
CA ALA A 133 4.56 -15.76 -69.81
C ALA A 133 5.34 -15.88 -71.14
N LEU A 134 6.64 -15.57 -71.13
CA LEU A 134 7.54 -15.76 -72.28
C LEU A 134 7.66 -17.24 -72.69
N LEU A 135 7.79 -18.14 -71.72
CA LEU A 135 7.79 -19.59 -71.98
C LEU A 135 6.48 -20.03 -72.64
N ILE A 136 5.32 -19.58 -72.13
CA ILE A 136 4.02 -19.89 -72.72
C ILE A 136 3.94 -19.37 -74.16
N SER A 137 4.36 -18.13 -74.41
CA SER A 137 4.38 -17.55 -75.77
C SER A 137 5.25 -18.37 -76.71
N THR A 138 6.43 -18.79 -76.26
CA THR A 138 7.36 -19.60 -77.06
C THR A 138 6.76 -20.97 -77.39
N ILE A 139 6.07 -21.59 -76.42
CA ILE A 139 5.36 -22.86 -76.65
C ILE A 139 4.23 -22.68 -77.67
N GLN A 140 3.52 -21.56 -77.63
CA GLN A 140 2.47 -21.22 -78.59
C GLN A 140 3.04 -21.10 -80.01
N ASP A 141 4.15 -20.38 -80.17
CA ASP A 141 4.84 -20.23 -81.46
C ASP A 141 5.34 -21.58 -82.02
N LEU A 142 5.83 -22.47 -81.15
CA LEU A 142 6.23 -23.83 -81.52
C LEU A 142 5.04 -24.70 -81.94
N PHE A 143 3.90 -24.59 -81.25
CA PHE A 143 2.67 -25.28 -81.62
C PHE A 143 2.14 -24.82 -82.97
N ASP A 144 2.09 -23.52 -83.21
CA ASP A 144 1.65 -22.95 -84.48
C ASP A 144 2.57 -23.38 -85.64
N SER A 145 3.89 -23.37 -85.42
CA SER A 145 4.87 -23.85 -86.39
C SER A 145 4.70 -25.34 -86.73
N LEU A 146 4.44 -26.18 -85.71
CA LEU A 146 4.17 -27.61 -85.90
C LEU A 146 2.91 -27.84 -86.72
N ILE A 147 1.83 -27.11 -86.43
CA ILE A 147 0.56 -27.20 -87.17
C ILE A 147 0.75 -26.74 -88.62
N ALA A 148 1.53 -25.68 -88.86
CA ALA A 148 1.81 -25.17 -90.19
C ALA A 148 2.61 -26.17 -91.05
N ALA A 149 3.60 -26.86 -90.47
CA ALA A 149 4.40 -27.87 -91.17
C ALA A 149 3.62 -29.15 -91.52
N MET A 150 2.52 -29.42 -90.80
CA MET A 150 1.67 -30.59 -91.01
C MET A 150 0.58 -30.38 -92.08
N ARG A 151 0.38 -29.14 -92.53
CA ARG A 151 -0.57 -28.76 -93.60
C ARG A 151 0.10 -28.78 -94.96
#